data_AF-A0A2G5WJ66-F1
#
_entry.id   AF-A0A2G5WJ66-F1
#
_cell.length_a   1.000
_cell.length_b   1.000
_cell.length_c   1.000
_cell.angle_alpha   90.00
_cell.angle_beta   90.00
_cell.angle_gamma   90.00
#
_symmetry.space_group_name_H-M   'P 1'
#
loop_
_entity.id
_entity.type
_entity.pdbx_description
1 polymer ?
#
loop_
_entity_poly.entity_id
_entity_poly.type
_entity_poly.pdbx_seq_one_letter_code
_entity_poly.pdbx_strand_id
1 'polypeptide(L)'
;MRIVFYISIFISGLITAFAFFYAHRLTVTFDPTNDLLGGGNGNPALFFVIAPGPVILYFFFSMIFVFEKLHKSLTLTKQKWFTYSYFLIFMIIGAITFYKATIYRNYINSNHPYMEVGLLSQFSNHIFFNVWTFIALLSFMGFISYWIKKN
;
A
#
# COMPACT_ATOMS: atom_id res chain seq x y z
N MET A 1 28.31 9.60 -0.40
CA MET A 1 26.89 9.97 -0.60
C MET A 1 26.03 8.84 -1.18
N ARG A 2 26.43 8.16 -2.27
CA ARG A 2 25.62 7.06 -2.87
C ARG A 2 25.31 5.89 -1.92
N ILE A 3 26.29 5.45 -1.13
CA ILE A 3 26.10 4.36 -0.16
C ILE A 3 25.09 4.76 0.93
N VAL A 4 25.21 5.99 1.47
CA VAL A 4 24.29 6.53 2.49
C VAL A 4 22.85 6.58 1.97
N PHE A 5 22.65 6.94 0.70
CA PHE A 5 21.33 6.92 0.05
C PHE A 5 20.74 5.50 -0.05
N TYR A 6 21.54 4.50 -0.44
CA TYR A 6 21.04 3.11 -0.47
C TYR A 6 20.73 2.57 0.92
N ILE A 7 21.54 2.93 1.92
CA ILE A 7 21.29 2.59 3.33
C ILE A 7 19.99 3.24 3.81
N SER A 8 19.75 4.53 3.50
CA SER A 8 18.52 5.21 3.89
C SER A 8 17.28 4.61 3.22
N ILE A 9 17.36 4.23 1.94
CA ILE A 9 16.29 3.47 1.27
C ILE A 9 16.05 2.14 1.97
N PHE A 10 17.10 1.40 2.30
CA PHE A 10 16.95 0.10 2.94
C PHE A 10 16.27 0.21 4.30
N ILE A 11 16.73 1.14 5.16
CA ILE A 11 16.13 1.37 6.49
C ILE A 11 14.69 1.85 6.36
N SER A 12 14.40 2.81 5.48
CA SER A 12 13.04 3.29 5.26
C SER A 12 12.12 2.21 4.67
N GLY A 13 12.66 1.30 3.85
CA GLY A 13 11.97 0.11 3.36
C GLY A 13 11.60 -0.86 4.47
N LEU A 14 12.51 -1.12 5.41
CA LEU A 14 12.22 -1.94 6.60
C LEU A 14 11.13 -1.32 7.47
N ILE A 15 11.20 -0.01 7.71
CA ILE A 15 10.17 0.73 8.47
C ILE A 15 8.82 0.65 7.74
N THR A 16 8.80 0.79 6.42
CA THR A 16 7.56 0.70 5.62
C THR A 16 6.98 -0.71 5.65
N ALA A 17 7.82 -1.74 5.53
CA ALA A 17 7.37 -3.13 5.62
C ALA A 17 6.80 -3.45 7.02
N PHE A 18 7.47 -2.99 8.08
CA PHE A 18 7.00 -3.10 9.46
C PHE A 18 5.65 -2.39 9.65
N ALA A 19 5.52 -1.15 9.14
CA ALA A 19 4.28 -0.39 9.16
C ALA A 19 3.11 -1.16 8.52
N PHE A 20 3.30 -1.68 7.30
CA PHE A 20 2.30 -2.47 6.59
C PHE A 20 1.94 -3.76 7.35
N PHE A 21 2.94 -4.45 7.91
CA PHE A 21 2.72 -5.68 8.67
C PHE A 21 1.89 -5.44 9.93
N TYR A 22 2.20 -4.41 10.72
CA TYR A 22 1.43 -4.11 11.93
C TYR A 22 0.05 -3.55 11.62
N ALA A 23 -0.08 -2.70 10.60
CA ALA A 23 -1.38 -2.22 10.14
C ALA A 23 -2.27 -3.38 9.66
N HIS A 24 -1.69 -4.39 9.01
CA HIS A 24 -2.38 -5.63 8.68
C HIS A 24 -2.82 -6.38 9.95
N ARG A 25 -1.86 -6.68 10.83
CA ARG A 25 -2.04 -7.57 11.98
C ARG A 25 -2.99 -7.02 13.04
N LEU A 26 -3.01 -5.70 13.21
CA LEU A 26 -3.84 -5.00 14.19
C LEU A 26 -5.20 -4.58 13.62
N THR A 27 -5.58 -5.10 12.45
CA THR A 27 -6.94 -4.93 11.95
C THR A 27 -7.91 -5.61 12.89
N VAL A 28 -8.95 -4.87 13.31
CA VAL A 28 -10.00 -5.43 14.16
C VAL A 28 -10.84 -6.37 13.30
N THR A 29 -11.01 -7.61 13.74
CA THR A 29 -11.91 -8.56 13.08
C THR A 29 -13.35 -8.13 13.32
N PHE A 30 -14.09 -7.92 12.23
CA PHE A 30 -15.51 -7.66 12.31
C PHE A 30 -16.25 -8.93 12.78
N ASP A 31 -17.01 -8.81 13.86
CA ASP A 31 -17.88 -9.86 14.39
C ASP A 31 -19.34 -9.36 14.37
N PRO A 32 -20.23 -9.94 13.55
CA PRO A 32 -21.62 -9.52 13.45
C PRO A 32 -22.49 -9.98 14.64
N THR A 33 -21.99 -10.88 15.48
CA THR A 33 -22.74 -11.53 16.56
C THR A 33 -22.43 -11.01 17.96
N ASN A 34 -21.27 -10.37 18.14
CA ASN A 34 -20.88 -9.72 19.39
C ASN A 34 -21.14 -8.21 19.32
N ASP A 35 -21.45 -7.60 20.47
CA ASP A 35 -21.42 -6.14 20.62
C ASP A 35 -20.05 -5.64 20.16
N LEU A 36 -20.06 -4.83 19.10
CA LEU A 36 -18.87 -4.33 18.46
C LEU A 36 -18.11 -3.41 19.42
N LEU A 37 -17.16 -3.99 20.16
CA LEU A 37 -16.17 -3.29 21.00
C LEU A 37 -15.28 -2.31 20.20
N GLY A 38 -15.49 -2.19 18.88
CA GLY A 38 -14.77 -1.27 17.99
C GLY A 38 -15.25 0.19 18.05
N GLY A 39 -16.28 0.53 18.82
CA GLY A 39 -16.77 1.92 18.89
C GLY A 39 -15.86 2.90 19.66
N GLY A 40 -14.97 2.40 20.53
CA GLY A 40 -14.35 3.24 21.56
C GLY A 40 -12.87 3.60 21.39
N ASN A 41 -12.06 2.82 20.66
CA ASN A 41 -10.58 2.94 20.74
C ASN A 41 -9.87 3.25 19.40
N GLY A 42 -10.55 3.96 18.50
CA GLY A 42 -9.98 4.46 17.25
C GLY A 42 -9.49 3.36 16.29
N ASN A 43 -8.70 3.75 15.29
CA ASN A 43 -8.09 2.84 14.32
C ASN A 43 -6.58 2.67 14.63
N PRO A 44 -6.20 1.81 15.61
CA PRO A 44 -4.82 1.69 16.07
C PRO A 44 -3.86 1.19 14.98
N ALA A 45 -4.37 0.39 14.03
CA ALA A 45 -3.61 -0.06 12.88
C ALA A 45 -3.10 1.12 12.02
N LEU A 46 -3.89 2.19 11.86
CA LEU A 46 -3.46 3.37 11.10
C LEU A 46 -2.35 4.16 11.78
N PHE A 47 -2.16 4.05 13.10
CA PHE A 47 -1.03 4.69 13.77
C PHE A 47 0.31 4.25 13.19
N PHE A 48 0.44 2.96 12.86
CA PHE A 48 1.64 2.38 12.24
C PHE A 48 1.85 2.85 10.80
N VAL A 49 0.90 3.53 10.18
CA VAL A 49 1.02 4.06 8.82
C VAL A 49 1.18 5.59 8.86
N ILE A 50 0.38 6.28 9.67
CA ILE A 50 0.38 7.73 9.77
C ILE A 50 1.64 8.23 10.47
N ALA A 51 2.03 7.63 11.61
CA ALA A 51 3.19 8.10 12.37
C ALA A 51 4.52 7.99 11.60
N PRO A 52 4.86 6.85 10.97
CA PRO A 52 6.01 6.77 10.06
C PRO A 52 5.69 7.25 8.64
N GLY A 53 4.54 7.88 8.39
CA GLY A 53 4.06 8.29 7.07
C GLY A 53 5.09 9.04 6.22
N PRO A 54 5.81 10.05 6.75
CA PRO A 54 6.88 10.72 6.02
C PRO A 54 8.00 9.78 5.55
N VAL A 55 8.36 8.78 6.36
CA VAL A 55 9.37 7.76 6.01
C VAL A 55 8.85 6.83 4.91
N ILE A 56 7.56 6.46 4.98
CA ILE A 56 6.90 5.66 3.95
C ILE A 56 6.88 6.39 2.60
N LEU A 57 6.48 7.67 2.60
CA LEU A 57 6.48 8.51 1.41
C LEU A 57 7.89 8.67 0.84
N TYR A 58 8.88 8.93 1.72
CA TYR A 58 10.29 9.00 1.32
C TYR A 58 10.76 7.70 0.66
N PHE A 59 10.42 6.54 1.22
CA PHE A 59 10.78 5.24 0.66
C PHE A 59 10.21 5.06 -0.75
N PHE A 60 8.89 5.22 -0.93
CA PHE A 60 8.25 5.05 -2.24
C PHE A 60 8.77 6.07 -3.26
N PHE A 61 8.94 7.34 -2.86
CA PHE A 61 9.55 8.35 -3.73
C PHE A 61 10.97 7.97 -4.15
N SER A 62 11.79 7.49 -3.21
CA SER A 62 13.17 7.08 -3.49
C SER A 62 13.23 5.86 -4.42
N MET A 63 12.24 4.96 -4.34
CA MET A 63 12.14 3.81 -5.24
C MET A 63 11.97 4.21 -6.71
N ILE A 64 11.41 5.38 -7.01
CA ILE A 64 11.31 5.90 -8.37
C ILE A 64 12.72 6.00 -9.00
N PHE A 65 13.70 6.57 -8.28
CA PHE A 65 15.08 6.68 -8.79
C PHE A 65 15.80 5.33 -8.86
N VAL A 66 15.48 4.40 -7.96
CA VAL A 66 16.00 3.02 -8.02
C VAL A 66 15.51 2.33 -9.29
N PHE A 67 14.21 2.41 -9.58
CA PHE A 67 13.63 1.86 -10.79
C PHE A 67 14.11 2.56 -12.05
N GLU A 68 14.30 3.88 -12.03
CA GLU A 68 14.89 4.62 -13.15
C GLU A 68 16.29 4.09 -13.50
N LYS A 69 17.14 3.90 -12.50
CA LYS A 69 18.48 3.34 -12.68
C LYS A 69 18.43 1.89 -13.17
N LEU A 70 17.50 1.09 -12.66
CA LEU A 70 17.26 -0.27 -13.11
C LEU A 70 16.84 -0.28 -14.59
N HIS A 71 15.91 0.58 -14.99
CA HIS A 71 15.49 0.72 -16.38
C HIS A 71 16.64 1.12 -17.29
N LYS A 72 17.49 2.09 -16.89
CA LYS A 72 18.66 2.51 -17.65
C LYS A 72 19.66 1.38 -17.93
N SER A 73 19.72 0.36 -17.07
CA SER A 73 20.57 -0.82 -17.27
C SER A 73 20.03 -1.84 -18.28
N LEU A 74 18.75 -1.70 -18.68
CA LEU A 74 18.07 -2.66 -19.55
C LEU A 74 17.99 -2.16 -21.00
N THR A 75 17.77 -3.08 -21.94
CA THR A 75 17.46 -2.73 -23.34
C THR A 75 16.07 -2.08 -23.47
N LEU A 76 15.87 -1.28 -24.52
CA LEU A 76 14.59 -0.57 -24.75
C LEU A 76 13.37 -1.51 -24.77
N THR A 77 13.50 -2.68 -25.40
CA THR A 77 12.43 -3.68 -25.44
C THR A 77 12.09 -4.20 -24.04
N LYS A 78 13.10 -4.53 -23.23
CA LYS A 78 12.90 -4.99 -21.85
C LYS A 78 12.28 -3.89 -20.97
N GLN A 79 12.74 -2.65 -21.10
CA GLN A 79 12.16 -1.51 -20.37
C GLN A 79 10.66 -1.37 -20.62
N LYS A 80 10.21 -1.47 -21.88
CA LYS A 80 8.78 -1.41 -22.23
C LYS A 80 7.98 -2.54 -21.58
N TRP A 81 8.47 -3.77 -21.67
CA TRP A 81 7.83 -4.92 -21.05
C TRP A 81 7.72 -4.80 -19.53
N PHE A 82 8.78 -4.39 -18.84
CA PHE A 82 8.73 -4.13 -17.40
C PHE A 82 7.70 -3.05 -17.06
N THR A 83 7.68 -1.93 -17.80
CA THR A 83 6.72 -0.84 -17.58
C THR A 83 5.27 -1.32 -17.73
N TYR A 84 4.97 -2.11 -18.77
CA TYR A 84 3.64 -2.70 -18.94
C TYR A 84 3.29 -3.68 -17.82
N SER A 85 4.24 -4.51 -17.38
CA SER A 85 4.00 -5.44 -16.27
C SER A 85 3.70 -4.70 -14.97
N TYR A 86 4.41 -3.61 -14.67
CA TYR A 86 4.17 -2.81 -13.48
C TYR A 86 2.78 -2.17 -13.49
N PHE A 87 2.39 -1.60 -14.64
CA PHE A 87 1.06 -1.04 -14.81
C PHE A 87 -0.03 -2.11 -14.64
N LEU A 88 0.13 -3.26 -15.29
CA LEU A 88 -0.83 -4.36 -15.21
C LEU A 88 -0.98 -4.87 -13.78
N ILE A 89 0.13 -5.12 -13.07
CA ILE A 89 0.12 -5.57 -11.67
C ILE A 89 -0.58 -4.55 -10.77
N PHE A 90 -0.26 -3.26 -10.92
CA PHE A 90 -0.90 -2.19 -10.15
C PHE A 90 -2.42 -2.15 -10.39
N MET A 91 -2.85 -2.22 -11.66
CA MET A 91 -4.27 -2.19 -12.01
C MET A 91 -5.03 -3.42 -11.49
N ILE A 92 -4.47 -4.62 -11.63
CA ILE A 92 -5.11 -5.86 -11.17
C ILE A 92 -5.26 -5.84 -9.64
N ILE A 93 -4.18 -5.56 -8.91
CA ILE A 93 -4.22 -5.57 -7.44
C ILE A 93 -5.10 -4.42 -6.94
N GLY A 94 -5.01 -3.23 -7.54
CA GLY A 94 -5.86 -2.09 -7.21
C GLY A 94 -7.34 -2.38 -7.38
N ALA A 95 -7.73 -2.98 -8.52
CA ALA A 95 -9.12 -3.37 -8.78
C ALA A 95 -9.63 -4.41 -7.78
N ILE A 96 -8.84 -5.46 -7.48
CA ILE A 96 -9.20 -6.49 -6.49
C ILE A 96 -9.37 -5.87 -5.09
N THR A 97 -8.44 -4.98 -4.71
CA THR A 97 -8.45 -4.30 -3.40
C THR A 97 -9.70 -3.44 -3.27
N PHE A 98 -10.01 -2.63 -4.27
CA PHE A 98 -11.17 -1.75 -4.27
C PHE A 98 -12.49 -2.53 -4.28
N TYR A 99 -12.57 -3.60 -5.08
CA TYR A 99 -13.72 -4.49 -5.12
C TYR A 99 -13.99 -5.14 -3.76
N LYS A 100 -12.96 -5.74 -3.14
CA LYS A 100 -13.07 -6.34 -1.80
C LYS A 100 -13.49 -5.33 -0.74
N ALA A 101 -12.86 -4.15 -0.72
CA ALA A 101 -13.20 -3.10 0.23
C ALA A 101 -14.66 -2.63 0.07
N THR A 102 -15.15 -2.55 -1.18
CA THR A 102 -16.54 -2.14 -1.47
C THR A 102 -17.54 -3.18 -0.99
N ILE A 103 -17.31 -4.47 -1.27
CA ILE A 103 -18.16 -5.56 -0.75
C ILE A 103 -18.19 -5.53 0.77
N TYR A 104 -17.03 -5.38 1.40
CA TYR A 104 -16.92 -5.39 2.85
C TYR A 104 -17.65 -4.21 3.50
N ARG A 105 -17.46 -3.00 2.95
CA ARG A 105 -18.20 -1.80 3.36
C ARG A 105 -19.71 -1.98 3.22
N ASN A 106 -20.17 -2.46 2.05
CA ASN A 106 -21.59 -2.61 1.79
C ASN A 106 -22.22 -3.68 2.70
N TYR A 107 -21.49 -4.74 3.00
CA TYR A 107 -21.92 -5.77 3.95
C TYR A 107 -22.11 -5.20 5.36
N ILE A 108 -21.12 -4.45 5.88
CA ILE A 108 -21.22 -3.85 7.21
C ILE A 108 -22.36 -2.82 7.25
N ASN A 109 -22.40 -1.89 6.30
CA ASN A 109 -23.40 -0.82 6.30
C ASN A 109 -24.83 -1.33 6.13
N SER A 110 -25.03 -2.41 5.37
CA SER A 110 -26.36 -3.01 5.17
C SER A 110 -26.86 -3.78 6.39
N ASN A 111 -25.96 -4.43 7.13
CA ASN A 111 -26.34 -5.26 8.28
C ASN A 111 -26.27 -4.51 9.62
N HIS A 112 -25.51 -3.42 9.69
CA HIS A 112 -25.30 -2.62 10.90
C HIS A 112 -25.38 -1.11 10.59
N PRO A 113 -26.60 -0.58 10.35
CA PRO A 113 -26.79 0.80 9.87
C PRO A 113 -26.35 1.89 10.86
N TYR A 114 -26.09 1.54 12.11
CA TYR A 114 -25.58 2.44 13.16
C TYR A 114 -24.04 2.55 13.17
N MET A 115 -23.34 1.78 12.32
CA MET A 115 -21.87 1.77 12.19
C MET A 115 -21.47 2.05 10.74
N GLU A 116 -21.87 3.20 10.19
CA GLU A 116 -21.45 3.59 8.85
C GLU A 116 -19.93 3.58 8.73
N VAL A 117 -19.39 2.66 7.93
CA VAL A 117 -17.95 2.54 7.66
C VAL A 117 -17.60 3.05 6.27
N GLY A 118 -16.45 3.73 6.19
CA GLY A 118 -15.79 4.05 4.94
C GLY A 118 -15.07 2.83 4.32
N LEU A 119 -14.52 3.00 3.11
CA LEU A 119 -13.71 1.96 2.47
C LEU A 119 -12.48 1.62 3.31
N LEU A 120 -11.77 2.64 3.79
CA LEU A 120 -10.68 2.49 4.76
C LEU A 120 -11.22 2.69 6.17
N SER A 121 -11.23 1.63 6.96
CA SER A 121 -11.74 1.62 8.33
C SER A 121 -10.94 0.65 9.19
N GLN A 122 -11.16 0.69 10.50
CA GLN A 122 -10.52 -0.23 11.45
C GLN A 122 -10.75 -1.72 11.14
N PHE A 123 -11.83 -2.04 10.41
CA PHE A 123 -12.20 -3.41 10.04
C PHE A 123 -11.66 -3.82 8.66
N SER A 124 -11.36 -2.87 7.79
CA SER A 124 -10.94 -3.12 6.41
C SER A 124 -9.45 -2.87 6.16
N ASN A 125 -8.68 -2.40 7.15
CA ASN A 125 -7.25 -2.13 7.03
C ASN A 125 -6.44 -3.30 6.43
N HIS A 126 -6.75 -4.55 6.80
CA HIS A 126 -6.08 -5.74 6.25
C HIS A 126 -6.17 -5.85 4.72
N ILE A 127 -7.20 -5.25 4.11
CA ILE A 127 -7.41 -5.18 2.66
C ILE A 127 -6.42 -4.19 2.02
N PHE A 128 -6.12 -3.08 2.68
CA PHE A 128 -5.26 -2.00 2.15
C PHE A 128 -3.80 -2.09 2.56
N PHE A 129 -3.53 -2.72 3.70
CA PHE A 129 -2.19 -2.93 4.25
C PHE A 129 -1.91 -4.42 4.24
N ASN A 130 -1.44 -4.92 3.11
CA ASN A 130 -0.92 -6.27 2.96
C ASN A 130 0.20 -6.29 1.92
N VAL A 131 0.82 -7.46 1.77
CA VAL A 131 1.94 -7.66 0.84
C VAL A 131 1.57 -7.31 -0.61
N TRP A 132 0.34 -7.59 -1.05
CA TRP A 132 -0.09 -7.33 -2.42
C TRP A 132 -0.22 -5.84 -2.69
N THR A 133 -0.86 -5.10 -1.79
CA THR A 133 -0.97 -3.64 -1.89
C THR A 133 0.40 -2.95 -1.80
N PHE A 134 1.35 -3.51 -1.04
CA PHE A 134 2.73 -3.03 -1.02
C PHE A 134 3.41 -3.25 -2.38
N ILE A 135 3.27 -4.44 -2.98
CA ILE A 135 3.76 -4.74 -4.33
C ILE A 135 3.10 -3.84 -5.38
N ALA A 136 1.81 -3.54 -5.24
CA ALA A 136 1.10 -2.65 -6.14
C ALA A 136 1.69 -1.23 -6.09
N LEU A 137 1.95 -0.70 -4.89
CA LEU A 137 2.59 0.61 -4.73
C LEU A 137 4.01 0.65 -5.30
N LEU A 138 4.81 -0.40 -5.08
CA LEU A 138 6.14 -0.52 -5.72
C LEU A 138 6.03 -0.56 -7.25
N SER A 139 5.06 -1.31 -7.78
CA SER A 139 4.79 -1.37 -9.21
C SER A 139 4.38 0.00 -9.75
N PHE A 140 3.56 0.76 -9.02
CA PHE A 140 3.21 2.12 -9.39
C PHE A 140 4.43 3.05 -9.44
N MET A 141 5.35 2.96 -8.47
CA MET A 141 6.62 3.71 -8.49
C MET A 141 7.49 3.29 -9.68
N GLY A 142 7.54 1.99 -9.99
CA GLY A 142 8.22 1.46 -11.17
C GLY A 142 7.65 2.04 -12.47
N PHE A 143 6.32 2.06 -12.61
CA PHE A 143 5.64 2.67 -13.76
C PHE A 143 5.94 4.18 -13.89
N ILE A 144 5.84 4.94 -12.80
CA ILE A 144 6.14 6.38 -12.79
C ILE A 144 7.59 6.66 -13.20
N SER A 145 8.54 5.84 -12.74
CA SER A 145 9.97 6.05 -13.05
C SER A 145 10.28 6.06 -14.55
N TYR A 146 9.48 5.37 -15.37
CA TYR A 146 9.63 5.35 -16.81
C TYR A 146 9.29 6.72 -17.44
N TRP A 147 8.32 7.44 -16.88
CA TRP A 147 7.88 8.74 -17.38
C TRP A 147 8.84 9.88 -17.04
N ILE A 148 9.55 9.80 -15.91
CA ILE A 148 10.58 10.77 -15.54
C ILE A 148 11.73 10.79 -16.56
N LYS A 149 12.05 9.65 -17.17
CA LYS A 149 13.11 9.54 -18.19
C LYS A 149 12.82 10.35 -19.46
N LYS A 150 11.55 10.63 -19.77
CA LYS A 150 11.14 11.16 -21.08
C LYS A 150 11.24 12.69 -21.17
N ASN A 151 11.46 13.37 -20.05
CA ASN A 151 11.73 14.81 -19.94
C ASN A 151 13.21 15.05 -19.67
#